data_AF-A0A1J6IUB6-F1
#
_entry.id   AF-A0A1J6IUB6-F1
#
_cell.length_a   1.000
_cell.length_b   1.000
_cell.length_c   1.000
_cell.angle_alpha   90.00
_cell.angle_beta   90.00
_cell.angle_gamma   90.00
#
_symmetry.space_group_name_H-M   'P 1'
#
loop_
_entity.id
_entity.type
_entity.pdbx_description
1 polymer ?
#
loop_
_entity_poly.entity_id
_entity_poly.type
_entity_poly.pdbx_seq_one_letter_code
_entity_poly.pdbx_strand_id
1 'polypeptide(L)'
;LSFLTGLFFLIFGLGEYYSCSYLLQLMCLADLEYDYVNPYDSASRINRAVVPEFVLHGALCFLHLVTGHWLMFLICLPYLYYNIKVYADRSHLVDVTEIFNQLPWEKKIRLYKLGYLVILLAFSIFWMVWSIVDE
;
A
#
# COMPACT_ATOMS: atom_id res chain seq x y z
N LEU A 1 -4.49 -2.98 27.98
CA LEU A 1 -3.05 -2.92 27.66
C LEU A 1 -2.57 -4.01 26.69
N SER A 2 -2.42 -5.28 27.08
CA SER A 2 -1.72 -6.31 26.28
C SER A 2 -2.35 -6.69 24.93
N PHE A 3 -3.68 -6.65 24.82
CA PHE A 3 -4.37 -6.94 23.55
C PHE A 3 -4.25 -5.77 22.54
N LEU A 4 -4.43 -4.53 23.01
CA LEU A 4 -4.32 -3.31 22.19
C LEU A 4 -2.89 -3.10 21.70
N THR A 5 -1.89 -3.25 22.58
CA THR A 5 -0.47 -3.18 22.18
C THR A 5 -0.11 -4.25 21.15
N GLY A 6 -0.65 -5.47 21.29
CA GLY A 6 -0.51 -6.53 20.28
C GLY A 6 -1.07 -6.14 18.90
N LEU A 7 -2.21 -5.45 18.85
CA LEU A 7 -2.79 -4.94 17.60
C LEU A 7 -1.92 -3.85 16.95
N PHE A 8 -1.29 -2.97 17.74
CA PHE A 8 -0.38 -1.96 17.21
C PHE A 8 0.88 -2.57 16.57
N PHE A 9 1.49 -3.58 17.20
CA PHE A 9 2.61 -4.31 16.59
C PHE A 9 2.21 -5.02 15.30
N LEU A 10 0.98 -5.55 15.23
CA LEU A 10 0.43 -6.18 14.03
C LEU A 10 0.23 -5.15 12.91
N ILE A 11 -0.33 -3.97 13.22
CA ILE A 11 -0.49 -2.87 12.26
C ILE A 11 0.87 -2.41 11.72
N PHE A 12 1.87 -2.27 12.58
CA PHE A 12 3.22 -1.88 12.17
C PHE A 12 3.85 -2.94 11.27
N GLY A 13 3.80 -4.22 11.65
CA GLY A 13 4.33 -5.33 10.84
C GLY A 13 3.65 -5.45 9.46
N LEU A 14 2.33 -5.30 9.40
CA LEU A 14 1.61 -5.27 8.12
C LEU A 14 1.95 -4.04 7.28
N GLY A 15 2.11 -2.87 7.91
CA GLY A 15 2.49 -1.64 7.23
C GLY A 15 3.90 -1.68 6.66
N GLU A 16 4.86 -2.25 7.38
CA GLU A 16 6.23 -2.46 6.91
C GLU A 16 6.27 -3.47 5.75
N TYR A 17 5.56 -4.60 5.88
CA TYR A 17 5.43 -5.57 4.80
C TYR A 17 4.81 -4.95 3.54
N TYR A 18 3.76 -4.14 3.69
CA TYR A 18 3.11 -3.43 2.60
C TYR A 18 4.04 -2.38 1.96
N SER A 19 4.87 -1.70 2.75
CA SER A 19 5.88 -0.76 2.26
C SER A 19 6.97 -1.47 1.43
N CYS A 20 7.44 -2.62 1.93
CA CYS A 20 8.42 -3.46 1.23
C CYS A 20 7.87 -3.97 -0.12
N SER A 21 6.59 -4.35 -0.15
CA SER A 21 5.88 -4.77 -1.37
C SER A 21 5.93 -3.68 -2.45
N TYR A 22 5.67 -2.41 -2.08
CA TYR A 22 5.76 -1.28 -3.00
C TYR A 22 7.18 -1.00 -3.48
N LEU A 23 8.17 -1.11 -2.59
CA LEU A 23 9.57 -0.92 -2.95
C LEU A 23 10.03 -1.96 -3.98
N LEU A 24 9.64 -3.22 -3.81
CA LEU A 24 9.96 -4.28 -4.77
C LEU A 24 9.36 -4.00 -6.15
N GLN A 25 8.15 -3.44 -6.23
CA GLN A 25 7.55 -3.04 -7.50
C GLN A 25 8.23 -1.83 -8.13
N LEU A 26 8.61 -0.83 -7.33
CA LEU A 26 9.35 0.33 -7.82
C LEU A 26 10.71 -0.08 -8.37
N MET A 27 11.38 -1.06 -7.74
CA MET A 27 12.59 -1.67 -8.29
C MET A 27 12.31 -2.39 -9.61
N CYS A 28 11.26 -3.21 -9.70
CA CYS A 28 10.88 -3.85 -10.96
C CYS A 28 10.57 -2.86 -12.09
N LEU A 29 9.94 -1.72 -11.76
CA LEU A 29 9.67 -0.63 -12.70
C LEU A 29 10.96 0.10 -13.13
N ALA A 30 11.91 0.28 -12.20
CA ALA A 30 13.21 0.88 -12.50
C ALA A 30 14.10 -0.06 -13.36
N ASP A 31 14.07 -1.37 -13.09
CA ASP A 31 14.75 -2.38 -13.91
C ASP A 31 14.17 -2.44 -15.34
N LEU A 32 12.86 -2.18 -15.47
CA LEU A 32 12.20 -2.08 -16.77
C LEU A 32 12.60 -0.80 -17.52
N GLU A 33 12.81 0.32 -16.82
CA GLU A 33 13.27 1.60 -17.38
C GLU A 33 14.71 1.52 -17.94
N TYR A 34 15.55 0.68 -17.34
CA TYR A 34 16.94 0.45 -17.76
C TYR A 34 17.10 -0.69 -18.78
N ASP A 35 15.98 -1.19 -19.35
CA ASP A 35 15.91 -2.21 -20.40
C ASP A 35 16.55 -3.57 -20.03
N TYR A 36 16.62 -3.87 -18.72
CA TYR A 36 17.31 -5.06 -18.20
C TYR A 36 16.40 -6.30 -18.13
N VAL A 37 15.07 -6.12 -18.21
CA VAL A 37 14.06 -7.16 -17.97
C VAL A 37 12.95 -7.10 -19.02
N ASN A 38 12.43 -8.27 -19.41
CA ASN A 38 11.33 -8.35 -20.36
C ASN A 38 10.05 -7.68 -19.80
N PRO A 39 9.41 -6.75 -20.55
CA PRO A 39 8.16 -6.10 -20.13
C PRO A 39 7.01 -7.07 -19.80
N TYR A 40 6.96 -8.23 -20.47
CA TYR A 40 5.97 -9.26 -20.16
C TYR A 40 6.14 -9.84 -18.76
N ASP A 41 7.38 -10.09 -18.32
CA ASP A 41 7.65 -10.65 -17.00
C ASP A 41 7.36 -9.62 -15.90
N SER A 42 7.73 -8.35 -16.12
CA SER A 42 7.43 -7.26 -15.17
C SER A 42 5.93 -6.98 -15.05
N ALA A 43 5.18 -6.94 -16.15
CA ALA A 43 3.73 -6.76 -16.13
C ALA A 43 3.01 -7.90 -15.39
N SER A 44 3.43 -9.15 -15.62
CA SER A 44 2.89 -10.32 -14.92
C SER A 44 3.16 -10.28 -13.40
N ARG A 45 4.37 -9.87 -12.99
CA ARG A 45 4.73 -9.70 -11.58
C ARG A 45 3.93 -8.59 -10.91
N ILE A 46 3.75 -7.45 -11.58
CA ILE A 46 2.93 -6.34 -11.08
C ILE A 46 1.47 -6.80 -10.92
N ASN A 47 0.88 -7.42 -11.94
CA ASN A 47 -0.51 -7.91 -11.89
C ASN A 47 -0.73 -8.92 -10.76
N ARG A 48 0.23 -9.83 -10.53
CA ARG A 48 0.16 -10.79 -9.42
C ARG A 48 0.29 -10.13 -8.05
N ALA A 49 1.03 -9.02 -7.95
CA ALA A 49 1.24 -8.29 -6.71
C ALA A 49 0.13 -7.27 -6.39
N VAL A 50 -0.66 -6.84 -7.37
CA VAL A 50 -1.80 -5.92 -7.19
C VAL A 50 -2.92 -6.52 -6.32
N VAL A 51 -3.23 -7.81 -6.49
CA VAL A 51 -4.26 -8.49 -5.67
C VAL A 51 -3.90 -8.54 -4.18
N PRO A 52 -2.71 -9.02 -3.77
CA PRO A 52 -2.34 -9.02 -2.36
C PRO A 52 -2.25 -7.60 -1.78
N GLU A 53 -1.94 -6.57 -2.57
CA GLU A 53 -1.98 -5.18 -2.09
C GLU A 53 -3.38 -4.73 -1.66
N PHE A 54 -4.40 -5.02 -2.48
CA PHE A 54 -5.77 -4.66 -2.13
C PHE A 54 -6.23 -5.35 -0.85
N VAL A 55 -5.85 -6.62 -0.68
CA VAL A 55 -6.14 -7.39 0.52
C VAL A 55 -5.40 -6.82 1.74
N LEU A 56 -4.11 -6.50 1.62
CA LEU A 56 -3.31 -5.93 2.70
C LEU A 56 -3.84 -4.56 3.13
N HIS A 57 -4.18 -3.69 2.18
CA HIS A 57 -4.74 -2.38 2.51
C HIS A 57 -6.13 -2.48 3.15
N GLY A 58 -6.98 -3.39 2.65
CA GLY A 58 -8.27 -3.70 3.27
C GLY A 58 -8.11 -4.22 4.70
N ALA A 59 -7.14 -5.11 4.94
CA ALA A 59 -6.82 -5.62 6.27
C ALA A 59 -6.31 -4.52 7.21
N LEU A 60 -5.39 -3.66 6.75
CA LEU A 60 -4.92 -2.49 7.51
C LEU A 60 -6.06 -1.55 7.87
N CYS A 61 -6.95 -1.26 6.92
CA CYS A 61 -8.12 -0.40 7.12
C CYS A 61 -9.08 -1.01 8.17
N PHE A 62 -9.34 -2.31 8.08
CA PHE A 62 -10.16 -3.03 9.05
C PHE A 62 -9.53 -3.05 10.45
N LEU A 63 -8.21 -3.23 10.55
CA LEU A 63 -7.51 -3.19 11.84
C LEU A 63 -7.58 -1.80 12.50
N HIS A 64 -7.46 -0.72 11.73
CA HIS A 64 -7.64 0.65 12.25
C HIS A 64 -9.08 0.91 12.72
N LEU A 65 -10.08 0.26 12.11
CA LEU A 65 -11.47 0.31 12.57
C LEU A 65 -11.63 -0.41 13.92
N VAL A 66 -11.03 -1.60 14.06
CA VAL A 66 -11.08 -2.41 15.29
C VAL A 66 -10.34 -1.75 16.45
N THR A 67 -9.24 -1.03 16.20
CA THR A 67 -8.54 -0.25 17.24
C THR A 67 -9.29 1.02 17.65
N GLY A 68 -10.44 1.33 17.04
CA GLY A 68 -11.24 2.53 17.37
C GLY A 68 -10.64 3.82 16.82
N HIS A 69 -9.71 3.71 15.86
CA HIS A 69 -8.95 4.82 15.29
C HIS A 69 -9.68 5.43 14.09
N TRP A 70 -10.88 5.99 14.33
CA TRP A 70 -11.81 6.46 13.29
C TRP A 70 -11.21 7.46 12.30
N LEU A 71 -10.32 8.35 12.77
CA LEU A 71 -9.70 9.37 11.92
C LEU A 71 -8.73 8.76 10.90
N MET A 72 -7.97 7.73 11.29
CA MET A 72 -7.07 7.01 10.38
C MET A 72 -7.85 6.16 9.38
N PHE A 73 -8.95 5.54 9.81
CA PHE A 73 -9.87 4.84 8.91
C PHE A 73 -10.47 5.78 7.85
N LEU A 74 -10.90 6.98 8.23
CA LEU A 74 -11.42 8.00 7.32
C LEU A 74 -10.38 8.45 6.29
N ILE A 75 -9.11 8.54 6.69
CA ILE A 75 -8.01 8.88 5.80
C ILE A 75 -7.70 7.73 4.82
N CYS A 76 -7.85 6.46 5.24
CA CYS A 76 -7.68 5.27 4.38
C CYS A 76 -8.83 5.04 3.38
N LEU A 77 -10.05 5.46 3.74
CA LEU A 77 -11.27 5.29 2.94
C LEU A 77 -11.19 5.78 1.48
N PRO A 78 -10.71 7.00 1.16
CA PRO A 78 -10.60 7.46 -0.23
C PRO A 78 -9.62 6.60 -1.05
N TYR A 79 -8.57 6.07 -0.42
CA TYR A 79 -7.62 5.19 -1.08
C TYR A 79 -8.24 3.81 -1.38
N LEU A 80 -8.95 3.24 -0.40
CA LEU A 80 -9.68 1.99 -0.57
C LEU A 80 -10.76 2.13 -1.66
N TYR A 81 -11.48 3.25 -1.68
CA TYR A 81 -12.49 3.53 -2.71
C TYR A 81 -11.88 3.59 -4.12
N TYR A 82 -10.75 4.27 -4.27
CA TYR A 82 -10.02 4.31 -5.55
C TYR A 82 -9.62 2.91 -6.01
N ASN A 83 -9.08 2.09 -5.10
CA ASN A 83 -8.70 0.71 -5.40
C ASN A 83 -9.89 -0.18 -5.80
N ILE A 84 -11.02 -0.06 -5.09
CA ILE A 84 -12.24 -0.81 -5.43
C ILE A 84 -12.76 -0.38 -6.80
N LYS A 85 -12.73 0.92 -7.12
CA LYS A 85 -13.16 1.43 -8.42
C LYS A 85 -12.30 0.87 -9.55
N VAL A 86 -10.97 0.86 -9.39
CA VAL A 86 -10.03 0.28 -10.37
C VAL A 86 -10.22 -1.22 -10.51
N TYR A 87 -10.49 -1.93 -9.41
CA TYR A 87 -10.80 -3.36 -9.44
C TYR A 87 -12.11 -3.64 -10.19
N ALA A 88 -13.16 -2.85 -9.93
CA ALA A 88 -14.47 -2.98 -10.57
C ALA A 88 -14.42 -2.69 -12.08
N ASP A 89 -13.57 -1.75 -12.50
CA ASP A 89 -13.38 -1.38 -13.91
C ASP A 89 -12.52 -2.39 -14.69
N ARG A 90 -12.02 -3.46 -14.03
CA ARG A 90 -11.08 -4.46 -14.56
C ARG A 90 -9.77 -3.89 -15.13
N SER A 91 -9.55 -2.59 -15.07
CA SER A 91 -8.31 -1.87 -15.40
C SER A 91 -7.15 -2.13 -14.43
N HIS A 92 -7.18 -3.25 -13.69
CA HIS A 92 -6.10 -3.68 -12.77
C HIS A 92 -4.97 -4.43 -13.49
N LEU A 93 -5.21 -4.85 -14.74
CA LEU A 93 -4.21 -5.50 -15.58
C LEU A 93 -3.45 -4.44 -16.34
N VAL A 94 -2.16 -4.33 -16.06
CA VAL A 94 -1.30 -3.44 -16.82
C VAL A 94 -1.05 -4.05 -18.19
N ASP A 95 -1.51 -3.36 -19.25
CA ASP A 95 -1.32 -3.81 -20.62
C ASP A 95 0.14 -3.56 -21.06
N VAL A 96 0.79 -4.59 -21.60
CA VAL A 96 2.23 -4.63 -21.85
C VAL A 96 2.63 -3.63 -22.94
N THR A 97 1.69 -3.30 -23.83
CA THR A 97 1.87 -2.35 -24.93
C THR A 97 1.84 -0.89 -24.49
N GLU A 98 1.15 -0.56 -23.38
CA GLU A 98 1.05 0.81 -22.85
C GLU A 98 1.92 1.07 -21.61
N ILE A 99 2.48 0.01 -20.99
CA ILE A 99 3.23 0.10 -19.72
C ILE A 99 4.42 1.06 -19.80
N PHE A 100 5.11 1.13 -20.94
CA PHE A 100 6.24 2.03 -21.14
C PHE A 100 5.83 3.50 -21.26
N ASN A 101 4.67 3.77 -21.87
CA ASN A 101 4.16 5.12 -22.04
C ASN A 101 3.59 5.67 -20.71
N GLN A 102 3.01 4.79 -19.89
CA GLN A 102 2.43 5.14 -18.59
C GLN A 102 3.43 5.02 -17.43
N LEU A 103 4.61 4.43 -17.65
CA LEU A 103 5.65 4.18 -16.65
C LEU A 103 5.99 5.38 -15.74
N PRO A 104 6.29 6.60 -16.27
CA PRO A 104 6.66 7.73 -15.42
C PRO A 104 5.49 8.22 -14.56
N TRP A 105 4.26 8.01 -15.01
CA TRP A 105 3.05 8.37 -14.28
C TRP A 105 2.74 7.34 -13.18
N GLU A 106 2.78 6.04 -13.51
CA GLU A 106 2.61 4.93 -12.57
C GLU A 106 3.64 4.97 -11.44
N LYS A 107 4.91 5.25 -11.76
CA LYS A 107 6.00 5.41 -10.78
C LYS A 107 5.70 6.54 -9.80
N LYS A 108 5.23 7.69 -10.27
CA LYS A 108 4.84 8.83 -9.43
C LYS A 108 3.66 8.50 -8.53
N ILE A 109 2.63 7.82 -9.05
CA ILE A 109 1.49 7.36 -8.26
C ILE A 109 1.97 6.43 -7.15
N ARG A 110 2.73 5.38 -7.48
CA ARG A 110 3.22 4.39 -6.49
C ARG A 110 4.13 5.03 -5.44
N LEU A 111 4.97 5.99 -5.83
CA LEU A 111 5.79 6.76 -4.88
C LEU A 111 4.94 7.61 -3.94
N TYR A 112 3.89 8.27 -4.45
CA TYR A 112 2.96 9.03 -3.62
C TYR A 112 2.19 8.12 -2.64
N LYS A 113 1.76 6.94 -3.09
CA LYS A 113 1.12 5.92 -2.24
C LYS A 113 2.05 5.44 -1.13
N LEU A 114 3.33 5.21 -1.44
CA LEU A 114 4.35 4.84 -0.46
C LEU A 114 4.55 5.98 0.56
N GLY A 115 4.68 7.22 0.11
CA GLY A 115 4.83 8.38 0.99
C GLY A 115 3.64 8.53 1.93
N TYR A 116 2.42 8.39 1.40
CA TYR A 116 1.19 8.39 2.19
C TYR A 116 1.20 7.27 3.25
N LEU A 117 1.62 6.06 2.88
CA LEU A 117 1.71 4.93 3.81
C LEU A 117 2.72 5.19 4.95
N VAL A 118 3.89 5.72 4.64
CA VAL A 118 4.93 6.05 5.64
C VAL A 118 4.41 7.12 6.61
N ILE A 119 3.72 8.15 6.10
CA ILE A 119 3.10 9.18 6.94
C ILE A 119 2.03 8.56 7.85
N LEU A 120 1.16 7.70 7.31
CA LEU A 120 0.12 7.02 8.09
C LEU A 120 0.74 6.14 9.19
N LEU A 121 1.82 5.44 8.89
CA LEU A 121 2.55 4.61 9.85
C LEU A 121 3.21 5.46 10.94
N ALA A 122 3.82 6.59 10.59
CA ALA A 122 4.39 7.53 11.57
C ALA A 122 3.30 8.12 12.50
N PHE A 123 2.15 8.50 11.95
CA PHE A 123 1.01 8.93 12.74
C PHE A 123 0.48 7.84 13.67
N SER A 124 0.43 6.59 13.20
CA SER A 124 0.01 5.45 14.04
C SER A 124 0.94 5.23 15.24
N ILE A 125 2.25 5.42 15.08
CA ILE A 125 3.23 5.35 16.17
C ILE A 125 3.03 6.50 17.15
N PHE A 126 2.87 7.72 16.65
CA PHE A 126 2.63 8.88 17.51
C PHE A 126 1.40 8.66 18.41
N TRP A 127 0.32 8.15 17.83
CA TRP A 127 -0.90 7.89 18.57
C TRP A 127 -0.78 6.71 19.54
N MET A 128 -0.01 5.68 19.19
CA MET A 128 0.35 4.61 20.12
C MET A 128 1.11 5.15 21.33
N VAL A 129 2.14 5.98 21.12
CA VAL A 129 2.93 6.57 22.21
C VAL A 129 2.05 7.45 23.10
N TRP A 130 1.21 8.29 22.50
CA TRP A 130 0.25 9.10 23.26
C TRP A 130 -0.68 8.25 24.11
N SER A 131 -1.25 7.18 23.55
CA SER A 131 -2.12 6.26 24.27
C SER A 131 -1.42 5.53 25.41
N ILE A 132 -0.12 5.26 25.29
CA ILE A 132 0.68 4.63 26.37
C ILE A 132 1.06 5.64 27.46
N VAL A 133 1.24 6.91 27.11
CA VAL A 133 1.63 7.97 28.05
C VAL A 133 0.44 8.49 28.87
N ASP A 134 -0.76 8.47 28.28
CA ASP A 134 -2.00 8.89 28.95
C ASP A 134 -2.54 7.83 29.93
N GLU A 135 -2.04 6.59 29.84
CA GLU A 135 -2.27 5.49 30.81
C GLU A 135 -1.18 5.44 31.90
#